data_AF-A0A5C5TSA0-F1
#
_entry.id   AF-A0A5C5TSA0-F1
#
_cell.length_a   1.000
_cell.length_b   1.000
_cell.length_c   1.000
_cell.angle_alpha   90.00
_cell.angle_beta   90.00
_cell.angle_gamma   90.00
#
_symmetry.space_group_name_H-M   'P 1'
#
loop_
_entity.id
_entity.type
_entity.pdbx_description
1 polymer ?
#
loop_
_entity_poly.entity_id
_entity_poly.type
_entity_poly.pdbx_seq_one_letter_code
_entity_poly.pdbx_strand_id
1 'polypeptide(L)'
;MLGPGGLARGAARDGSGALARTLGPLLRHGRGAHRATPGALGDGAADRPAQLQPPPRRRRRRPCAAGGESRHRARPEHGCPRRLARGRRPLRRRAAPHAGARPRPRRARQRALADRRPFPGVGVRPLGRARVHHLARVQEDLHGRVDRPGGHRRPARPAAGPARGGRADPPGVPEAAVNAAAPPRHREGRELPPVAAQVDATLLGIDAGLDWLLALNPLGTDALWREFEGSGHARVSPLRYAEPVLDLDAMRRRLLALPMDRIESPLLAGLLGEKQRDLVHVLDLVRLRGTAAFIDASVALFGTVEPELLALARRLLEQVVPGEPLEADLGVDAVVAAVEDEVAWYRGQVPDFSLDVVVDADIGSLMMVSNGRLYLDAGLRLPSARLQPLLQHEVGTHVVTHYNGSRQPLRQLGAGLAGYDPLQEGLGVLAEFLAGYLPGERLRILAARVIAADMAVRRQGIPAIFACLHEQHGFATDEAFDVAVRALRGGGLTKDAVYLRGLCELLEDLGQGGAFEPLFAGKFALRHRRALDRLVEEGWAVPPRLLPRYATAPGFRDALAQCRRLDVSELHHAHPTPLPLDLSP
;
A
#
# COMPACT_ATOMS: atom_id res chain seq x y z
N MET A 1 -45.58 4.72 39.35
CA MET A 1 -46.81 3.96 39.66
C MET A 1 -47.57 3.71 38.37
N LEU A 2 -48.18 2.53 38.27
CA LEU A 2 -49.19 2.02 37.33
C LEU A 2 -49.84 3.02 36.33
N GLY A 3 -49.93 2.60 35.05
CA GLY A 3 -50.97 3.06 34.11
C GLY A 3 -52.36 2.50 34.48
N PRO A 4 -53.44 2.82 33.73
CA PRO A 4 -53.66 2.36 32.35
C PRO A 4 -54.15 3.51 31.44
N GLY A 5 -54.53 3.39 30.16
CA GLY A 5 -54.74 2.27 29.24
C GLY A 5 -55.96 2.60 28.35
N GLY A 6 -55.90 2.35 27.04
CA GLY A 6 -56.95 2.77 26.09
C GLY A 6 -56.87 2.01 24.77
N LEU A 7 -57.95 1.35 24.39
CA LEU A 7 -58.04 0.40 23.28
C LEU A 7 -58.90 0.91 22.11
N ALA A 8 -58.62 0.33 20.94
CA ALA A 8 -59.58 -0.01 19.86
C ALA A 8 -60.10 1.06 18.86
N ARG A 9 -59.58 0.94 17.63
CA ARG A 9 -60.26 0.61 16.36
C ARG A 9 -61.47 1.44 15.82
N GLY A 10 -61.36 1.76 14.53
CA GLY A 10 -62.46 2.03 13.58
C GLY A 10 -62.43 3.45 12.99
N ALA A 11 -62.91 3.74 11.78
CA ALA A 11 -63.24 2.91 10.61
C ALA A 11 -63.27 3.81 9.34
N ALA A 12 -63.34 3.21 8.15
CA ALA A 12 -63.29 3.89 6.84
C ALA A 12 -64.44 4.89 6.56
N ARG A 13 -64.19 5.87 5.65
CA ARG A 13 -64.95 6.04 4.38
C ARG A 13 -64.45 7.18 3.47
N ASP A 14 -64.79 7.06 2.19
CA ASP A 14 -64.41 7.92 1.04
C ASP A 14 -65.14 9.28 0.95
N GLY A 15 -64.67 10.15 0.04
CA GLY A 15 -65.50 11.23 -0.51
C GLY A 15 -64.82 12.25 -1.45
N SER A 16 -65.10 12.16 -2.76
CA SER A 16 -65.00 13.23 -3.81
C SER A 16 -63.62 13.85 -4.12
N GLY A 17 -63.21 14.25 -5.34
CA GLY A 17 -63.93 14.69 -6.55
C GLY A 17 -63.97 16.23 -6.63
N ALA A 18 -63.72 16.96 -7.74
CA ALA A 18 -63.24 16.65 -9.10
C ALA A 18 -62.91 17.99 -9.86
N LEU A 19 -62.20 17.93 -11.01
CA LEU A 19 -62.10 18.96 -12.10
C LEU A 19 -61.42 20.32 -11.75
N ALA A 20 -60.91 21.17 -12.67
CA ALA A 20 -60.32 21.06 -14.04
C ALA A 20 -59.77 22.47 -14.47
N ARG A 21 -59.26 22.61 -15.71
CA ARG A 21 -58.95 23.86 -16.49
C ARG A 21 -57.55 24.50 -16.28
N THR A 22 -56.60 24.34 -17.22
CA THR A 22 -56.27 25.16 -18.45
C THR A 22 -55.54 26.48 -18.17
N LEU A 23 -54.58 27.00 -18.95
CA LEU A 23 -54.16 26.80 -20.36
C LEU A 23 -52.64 27.17 -20.53
N GLY A 24 -52.01 26.79 -21.66
CA GLY A 24 -50.65 27.24 -22.05
C GLY A 24 -50.63 28.64 -22.71
N PRO A 25 -49.78 28.98 -23.72
CA PRO A 25 -49.36 28.05 -24.82
C PRO A 25 -48.02 28.36 -25.60
N LEU A 26 -47.84 27.69 -26.76
CA LEU A 26 -47.02 28.04 -27.96
C LEU A 26 -45.47 27.83 -27.91
N LEU A 27 -44.75 27.27 -28.91
CA LEU A 27 -45.00 26.68 -30.27
C LEU A 27 -43.91 25.58 -30.54
N ARG A 28 -44.18 24.37 -31.07
CA ARG A 28 -44.32 23.94 -32.50
C ARG A 28 -43.09 24.27 -33.40
N HIS A 29 -42.59 23.44 -34.33
CA HIS A 29 -42.95 22.13 -34.95
C HIS A 29 -41.63 21.41 -35.39
N GLY A 30 -41.55 20.12 -35.76
CA GLY A 30 -42.53 19.02 -35.76
C GLY A 30 -42.32 17.98 -36.88
N ARG A 31 -42.58 16.69 -36.57
CA ARG A 31 -42.81 15.53 -37.49
C ARG A 31 -41.60 15.06 -38.35
N GLY A 32 -41.49 13.77 -38.69
CA GLY A 32 -42.37 12.62 -38.37
C GLY A 32 -41.69 11.28 -38.67
N ALA A 33 -42.27 10.19 -38.15
CA ALA A 33 -41.74 8.83 -38.29
C ALA A 33 -42.38 8.07 -39.47
N HIS A 34 -41.69 7.05 -39.99
CA HIS A 34 -42.34 5.86 -40.57
C HIS A 34 -41.47 4.61 -40.41
N ARG A 35 -42.11 3.48 -40.10
CA ARG A 35 -41.57 2.10 -40.15
C ARG A 35 -41.91 1.46 -41.50
N ALA A 36 -40.99 0.71 -42.08
CA ALA A 36 -41.25 -0.50 -42.86
C ALA A 36 -39.95 -1.33 -43.00
N THR A 37 -40.08 -2.65 -43.20
CA THR A 37 -38.97 -3.63 -43.26
C THR A 37 -38.78 -4.18 -44.71
N PRO A 38 -38.13 -5.33 -45.00
CA PRO A 38 -36.85 -5.36 -45.72
C PRO A 38 -36.89 -6.04 -47.11
N GLY A 39 -35.84 -5.91 -47.93
CA GLY A 39 -35.76 -6.62 -49.22
C GLY A 39 -34.44 -6.50 -50.01
N ALA A 40 -33.60 -7.53 -49.89
CA ALA A 40 -32.91 -8.30 -50.95
C ALA A 40 -32.26 -7.66 -52.22
N LEU A 41 -31.03 -8.14 -52.49
CA LEU A 41 -30.35 -8.39 -53.80
C LEU A 41 -29.77 -7.20 -54.62
N GLY A 42 -28.56 -7.42 -55.15
CA GLY A 42 -27.92 -6.58 -56.18
C GLY A 42 -26.38 -6.62 -56.17
N ASP A 43 -25.76 -7.44 -57.03
CA ASP A 43 -24.30 -7.48 -57.27
C ASP A 43 -23.76 -6.23 -57.97
N GLY A 44 -22.43 -5.97 -57.89
CA GLY A 44 -21.77 -5.08 -58.87
C GLY A 44 -20.42 -4.43 -58.51
N ALA A 45 -19.32 -5.18 -58.70
CA ALA A 45 -17.98 -4.76 -59.19
C ALA A 45 -17.22 -3.51 -58.64
N ALA A 46 -15.92 -3.75 -58.33
CA ALA A 46 -14.70 -2.92 -58.54
C ALA A 46 -14.76 -1.37 -58.39
N ASP A 47 -13.82 -0.71 -57.70
CA ASP A 47 -12.37 -0.75 -57.97
C ASP A 47 -11.48 -0.25 -56.77
N ARG A 48 -10.19 -0.06 -57.02
CA ARG A 48 -9.04 0.06 -56.09
C ARG A 48 -8.93 1.32 -55.19
N PRO A 49 -8.09 1.26 -54.12
CA PRO A 49 -8.03 2.29 -53.08
C PRO A 49 -7.12 3.48 -53.41
N ALA A 50 -7.51 4.68 -52.94
CA ALA A 50 -6.69 5.88 -52.98
C ALA A 50 -5.72 5.97 -51.80
N GLN A 51 -4.45 6.26 -52.07
CA GLN A 51 -3.38 6.41 -51.08
C GLN A 51 -3.40 7.82 -50.46
N LEU A 52 -3.34 7.90 -49.11
CA LEU A 52 -3.15 9.15 -48.39
C LEU A 52 -1.65 9.42 -48.13
N GLN A 53 -1.19 10.61 -48.54
CA GLN A 53 0.22 11.03 -48.44
C GLN A 53 0.58 11.58 -47.04
N PRO A 54 1.85 11.45 -46.59
CA PRO A 54 2.32 12.03 -45.32
C PRO A 54 2.73 13.52 -45.45
N PRO A 55 2.72 14.30 -44.34
CA PRO A 55 3.00 15.74 -44.34
C PRO A 55 4.49 16.10 -44.55
N PRO A 56 4.79 17.34 -44.99
CA PRO A 56 6.11 17.70 -45.53
C PRO A 56 7.22 17.93 -44.48
N ARG A 57 8.44 17.50 -44.82
CA ARG A 57 9.66 17.65 -44.02
C ARG A 57 10.23 19.07 -44.09
N ARG A 58 10.48 19.72 -42.93
CA ARG A 58 11.27 20.97 -42.85
C ARG A 58 12.74 20.71 -43.22
N ARG A 59 13.29 21.54 -44.12
CA ARG A 59 14.68 21.41 -44.62
C ARG A 59 15.72 21.86 -43.60
N ARG A 60 16.79 21.07 -43.45
CA ARG A 60 18.06 21.50 -42.81
C ARG A 60 18.80 22.46 -43.74
N ARG A 61 19.48 23.48 -43.19
CA ARG A 61 20.53 24.26 -43.87
C ARG A 61 21.89 24.00 -43.20
N ARG A 62 22.93 23.92 -44.02
CA ARG A 62 24.38 23.78 -43.72
C ARG A 62 25.13 24.13 -45.03
N PRO A 63 26.44 24.45 -45.01
CA PRO A 63 27.05 25.63 -44.40
C PRO A 63 27.83 26.46 -45.46
N CYS A 64 28.38 27.63 -45.10
CA CYS A 64 29.43 28.31 -45.88
C CYS A 64 30.49 28.89 -44.93
N ALA A 65 31.70 29.12 -45.45
CA ALA A 65 32.91 29.47 -44.70
C ALA A 65 33.67 30.67 -45.33
N ALA A 66 34.75 31.10 -44.65
CA ALA A 66 35.65 32.23 -44.94
C ALA A 66 35.04 33.64 -44.70
N GLY A 67 35.78 34.66 -44.24
CA GLY A 67 37.19 34.73 -43.80
C GLY A 67 37.61 36.18 -43.43
N GLY A 68 38.83 36.38 -42.88
CA GLY A 68 39.41 37.71 -42.55
C GLY A 68 39.14 38.18 -41.10
N GLU A 69 40.15 38.28 -40.21
CA GLU A 69 41.10 39.41 -39.99
C GLU A 69 40.50 40.61 -39.19
N SER A 70 41.18 41.26 -38.23
CA SER A 70 42.48 40.99 -37.55
C SER A 70 42.70 41.90 -36.29
N ARG A 71 43.59 41.48 -35.36
CA ARG A 71 44.35 42.29 -34.35
C ARG A 71 43.51 42.97 -33.21
N HIS A 72 44.03 43.28 -32.00
CA HIS A 72 45.40 43.41 -31.47
C HIS A 72 45.48 43.28 -29.91
N ARG A 73 46.59 42.69 -29.36
CA ARG A 73 47.33 43.04 -28.09
C ARG A 73 46.60 42.98 -26.71
N ALA A 74 47.24 42.69 -25.56
CA ALA A 74 48.63 42.26 -25.24
C ALA A 74 48.73 41.51 -23.88
N ARG A 75 49.83 40.75 -23.71
CA ARG A 75 50.48 40.24 -22.47
C ARG A 75 51.63 41.21 -22.05
N PRO A 76 52.31 41.15 -20.86
CA PRO A 76 52.96 40.00 -20.17
C PRO A 76 52.70 39.92 -18.64
N GLU A 77 52.84 38.81 -17.88
CA GLU A 77 54.03 37.97 -17.50
C GLU A 77 55.11 38.72 -16.66
N HIS A 78 55.82 38.14 -15.67
CA HIS A 78 56.09 36.73 -15.27
C HIS A 78 55.70 36.48 -13.77
N GLY A 79 56.22 35.55 -12.92
CA GLY A 79 57.26 34.51 -13.02
C GLY A 79 57.42 33.66 -11.72
N CYS A 80 58.22 32.58 -11.76
CA CYS A 80 58.50 31.66 -10.63
C CYS A 80 60.01 31.40 -10.49
N PRO A 81 60.54 31.20 -9.27
CA PRO A 81 61.73 30.36 -9.11
C PRO A 81 61.61 29.28 -8.00
N ARG A 82 62.55 28.34 -8.04
CA ARG A 82 62.61 27.07 -7.28
C ARG A 82 63.61 27.08 -6.12
N ARG A 83 63.40 26.15 -5.19
CA ARG A 83 64.37 25.46 -4.29
C ARG A 83 65.07 26.29 -3.18
N LEU A 84 65.04 25.74 -1.97
CA LEU A 84 66.22 25.13 -1.34
C LEU A 84 65.81 24.20 -0.18
N ALA A 85 66.68 23.26 0.19
CA ALA A 85 66.44 22.24 1.20
C ALA A 85 67.31 22.49 2.45
N ARG A 86 66.86 21.99 3.62
CA ARG A 86 67.71 21.51 4.73
C ARG A 86 66.84 20.84 5.80
N GLY A 87 67.18 19.62 6.20
CA GLY A 87 66.57 18.95 7.34
C GLY A 87 67.36 19.17 8.63
N ARG A 88 66.71 18.99 9.79
CA ARG A 88 67.34 18.62 11.08
C ARG A 88 66.31 18.10 12.07
N ARG A 89 66.57 16.90 12.58
CA ARG A 89 66.11 16.26 13.84
C ARG A 89 67.38 15.61 14.45
N PRO A 90 67.40 15.13 15.70
CA PRO A 90 66.38 15.19 16.75
C PRO A 90 66.92 15.81 18.07
N LEU A 91 66.09 15.86 19.13
CA LEU A 91 66.55 15.55 20.49
C LEU A 91 65.36 15.12 21.37
N ARG A 92 65.64 14.26 22.36
CA ARG A 92 64.64 13.61 23.25
C ARG A 92 64.55 14.34 24.59
N ARG A 93 63.38 14.30 25.24
CA ARG A 93 63.25 13.96 26.68
C ARG A 93 61.85 13.42 26.99
N ARG A 94 61.76 12.59 28.04
CA ARG A 94 60.58 11.81 28.46
C ARG A 94 59.89 12.46 29.67
N ALA A 95 58.57 12.32 29.77
CA ALA A 95 57.85 11.99 31.01
C ALA A 95 56.42 11.50 30.65
N ALA A 96 55.80 10.71 31.52
CA ALA A 96 54.43 10.16 31.42
C ALA A 96 53.67 10.49 32.73
N PRO A 97 52.46 9.99 33.02
CA PRO A 97 51.43 9.34 32.18
C PRO A 97 50.03 10.00 32.30
N HIS A 98 49.09 9.72 31.40
CA HIS A 98 47.65 9.91 31.69
C HIS A 98 46.76 8.85 31.03
N ALA A 99 45.66 8.54 31.72
CA ALA A 99 44.76 7.41 31.45
C ALA A 99 43.59 7.76 30.51
N GLY A 100 42.83 6.74 30.11
CA GLY A 100 41.47 6.93 29.57
C GLY A 100 41.29 6.81 28.05
N ALA A 101 41.94 5.83 27.40
CA ALA A 101 41.62 5.50 26.01
C ALA A 101 40.19 4.91 25.91
N ARG A 102 39.24 5.68 25.36
CA ARG A 102 37.88 5.21 25.07
C ARG A 102 37.92 4.04 24.06
N PRO A 103 37.13 2.96 24.26
CA PRO A 103 37.12 1.85 23.33
C PRO A 103 36.53 2.27 21.98
N ARG A 104 37.19 1.88 20.90
CA ARG A 104 36.63 1.98 19.53
C ARG A 104 35.35 1.13 19.46
N PRO A 105 34.29 1.56 18.75
CA PRO A 105 33.12 0.72 18.57
C PRO A 105 33.53 -0.57 17.87
N ARG A 106 33.27 -1.71 18.53
CA ARG A 106 33.44 -3.02 17.91
C ARG A 106 32.47 -3.08 16.73
N ARG A 107 32.97 -3.29 15.51
CA ARG A 107 32.12 -3.69 14.39
C ARG A 107 31.27 -4.87 14.84
N ALA A 108 29.95 -4.77 14.70
CA ALA A 108 29.05 -5.88 14.97
C ALA A 108 29.50 -7.07 14.11
N ARG A 109 30.03 -8.10 14.75
CA ARG A 109 30.15 -9.41 14.10
C ARG A 109 28.72 -9.88 13.91
N GLN A 110 28.34 -10.19 12.66
CA GLN A 110 27.12 -10.94 12.41
C GLN A 110 27.17 -12.20 13.28
N ARG A 111 26.31 -12.26 14.29
CA ARG A 111 25.88 -13.57 14.79
C ARG A 111 25.09 -14.16 13.62
N ALA A 112 25.47 -15.35 13.18
CA ALA A 112 24.51 -16.16 12.43
C ALA A 112 23.24 -16.29 13.29
N LEU A 113 22.06 -16.43 12.67
CA LEU A 113 20.91 -16.95 13.39
C LEU A 113 21.40 -18.16 14.19
N ALA A 114 21.18 -18.14 15.50
CA ALA A 114 21.51 -19.30 16.32
C ALA A 114 20.77 -20.52 15.74
N ASP A 115 21.35 -21.71 15.92
CA ASP A 115 20.88 -22.98 15.37
C ASP A 115 19.54 -23.41 16.01
N ARG A 116 18.49 -22.61 15.77
CA ARG A 116 17.12 -22.84 16.19
C ARG A 116 16.58 -24.00 15.35
N ARG A 117 16.08 -25.03 16.01
CA ARG A 117 15.28 -26.05 15.34
C ARG A 117 14.08 -25.34 14.68
N PRO A 118 13.77 -25.61 13.41
CA PRO A 118 12.66 -24.97 12.72
C PRO A 118 11.35 -25.25 13.46
N PHE A 119 10.59 -24.21 13.77
CA PHE A 119 9.29 -24.34 14.43
C PHE A 119 8.28 -25.00 13.46
N PRO A 120 7.42 -25.94 13.89
CA PRO A 120 6.49 -26.62 12.99
C PRO A 120 5.56 -25.63 12.26
N GLY A 121 5.68 -25.56 10.93
CA GLY A 121 4.92 -24.64 10.09
C GLY A 121 5.57 -23.29 9.81
N VAL A 122 6.74 -22.98 10.39
CA VAL A 122 7.54 -21.78 10.08
C VAL A 122 8.86 -22.16 9.43
N GLY A 123 9.04 -21.74 8.18
CA GLY A 123 10.30 -21.95 7.45
C GLY A 123 11.21 -20.73 7.50
N VAL A 124 12.02 -20.57 8.56
CA VAL A 124 12.99 -19.45 8.64
C VAL A 124 14.22 -19.74 7.78
N ARG A 125 14.59 -18.83 6.87
CA ARG A 125 15.79 -18.96 6.01
C ARG A 125 16.62 -17.68 5.96
N PRO A 126 17.93 -17.73 6.33
CA PRO A 126 18.84 -16.62 6.11
C PRO A 126 19.40 -16.63 4.67
N LEU A 127 19.52 -15.46 4.05
CA LEU A 127 20.12 -15.31 2.72
C LEU A 127 21.55 -14.77 2.78
N GLY A 128 22.43 -15.41 2.00
CA GLY A 128 23.85 -15.06 1.95
C GLY A 128 24.12 -13.90 0.99
N ARG A 129 24.97 -12.97 1.42
CA ARG A 129 25.40 -11.69 0.77
C ARG A 129 25.92 -11.72 -0.68
N ALA A 130 25.77 -12.81 -1.43
CA ALA A 130 26.35 -13.00 -2.76
C ALA A 130 25.36 -13.50 -3.83
N ARG A 131 24.05 -13.59 -3.56
CA ARG A 131 23.03 -13.99 -4.55
C ARG A 131 21.69 -13.26 -4.39
N VAL A 132 21.69 -11.94 -4.58
CA VAL A 132 20.46 -11.13 -4.66
C VAL A 132 20.28 -10.53 -6.05
N HIS A 133 20.17 -11.43 -7.04
CA HIS A 133 19.53 -11.16 -8.34
C HIS A 133 18.21 -11.94 -8.48
N HIS A 134 17.64 -12.39 -7.36
CA HIS A 134 16.56 -13.39 -7.35
C HIS A 134 15.48 -13.19 -6.27
N LEU A 135 15.55 -12.08 -5.51
CA LEU A 135 14.66 -11.72 -4.42
C LEU A 135 14.46 -10.19 -4.46
N ALA A 136 13.34 -9.61 -4.01
CA ALA A 136 12.14 -10.22 -3.45
C ALA A 136 10.90 -9.73 -4.21
N ARG A 137 9.84 -10.55 -4.21
CA ARG A 137 8.51 -10.15 -4.68
C ARG A 137 7.88 -9.27 -3.61
N VAL A 138 7.15 -8.23 -4.00
CA VAL A 138 6.77 -7.14 -3.09
C VAL A 138 5.25 -6.90 -3.06
N GLN A 139 4.68 -6.77 -1.86
CA GLN A 139 3.60 -5.83 -1.54
C GLN A 139 4.25 -4.74 -0.66
N GLU A 140 3.79 -3.49 -0.68
CA GLU A 140 4.68 -2.39 -0.28
C GLU A 140 4.92 -2.21 1.23
N ASP A 141 6.21 -2.26 1.59
CA ASP A 141 6.91 -1.46 2.58
C ASP A 141 6.09 -0.84 3.73
N LEU A 142 5.95 -1.63 4.81
CA LEU A 142 5.65 -1.09 6.13
C LEU A 142 6.89 -0.34 6.68
N HIS A 143 6.78 1.00 6.66
CA HIS A 143 7.67 2.01 7.25
C HIS A 143 8.94 2.34 6.46
N GLY A 144 9.29 3.63 6.50
CA GLY A 144 10.59 4.13 6.05
C GLY A 144 11.72 3.69 6.97
N ARG A 145 12.96 4.01 6.61
CA ARG A 145 14.13 3.67 7.43
C ARG A 145 14.12 4.45 8.73
N VAL A 146 14.25 3.75 9.85
CA VAL A 146 14.50 4.37 11.16
C VAL A 146 16.01 4.36 11.45
N ASP A 147 16.53 5.54 11.77
CA ASP A 147 17.85 5.87 12.30
C ASP A 147 19.10 5.42 11.51
N ARG A 148 19.68 6.38 10.78
CA ARG A 148 21.14 6.43 10.59
C ARG A 148 21.80 6.84 11.93
N PRO A 149 22.86 6.17 12.40
CA PRO A 149 23.40 6.41 13.75
C PRO A 149 24.12 7.76 13.86
N GLY A 150 23.44 8.80 14.37
CA GLY A 150 24.05 10.12 14.54
C GLY A 150 23.16 11.24 15.10
N GLY A 151 22.48 11.06 16.24
CA GLY A 151 21.52 12.08 16.73
C GLY A 151 21.13 12.06 18.21
N HIS A 152 22.06 11.94 19.16
CA HIS A 152 21.71 11.95 20.60
C HIS A 152 21.19 13.32 21.08
N ARG A 153 19.87 13.44 21.32
CA ARG A 153 19.30 14.45 22.23
C ARG A 153 19.16 13.88 23.65
N ARG A 154 19.37 14.73 24.67
CA ARG A 154 19.27 14.35 26.09
C ARG A 154 17.84 14.58 26.62
N PRO A 155 17.27 13.67 27.42
CA PRO A 155 15.99 13.90 28.08
C PRO A 155 16.12 14.79 29.32
N ALA A 156 15.08 15.56 29.62
CA ALA A 156 14.89 16.27 30.88
C ALA A 156 13.91 15.49 31.79
N ARG A 157 14.07 15.60 33.11
CA ARG A 157 13.25 14.87 34.10
C ARG A 157 11.87 15.52 34.32
N PRO A 158 10.79 14.75 34.52
CA PRO A 158 9.50 15.27 34.98
C PRO A 158 9.48 15.53 36.50
N ALA A 159 8.57 16.40 36.94
CA ALA A 159 8.24 16.63 38.34
C ALA A 159 6.94 15.92 38.73
N ALA A 160 6.85 15.43 39.97
CA ALA A 160 5.71 14.66 40.46
C ALA A 160 4.59 15.55 41.03
N GLY A 161 3.34 15.12 40.85
CA GLY A 161 2.12 15.67 41.48
C GLY A 161 1.22 14.55 42.00
N PRO A 162 0.41 14.77 43.05
CA PRO A 162 -0.11 13.69 43.88
C PRO A 162 -1.48 13.13 43.45
N ALA A 163 -1.72 11.86 43.80
CA ALA A 163 -3.00 11.18 43.64
C ALA A 163 -3.98 11.47 44.80
N ARG A 164 -5.30 11.44 44.52
CA ARG A 164 -6.38 10.94 45.41
C ARG A 164 -7.77 11.04 44.78
N GLY A 165 -8.65 10.09 45.13
CA GLY A 165 -10.11 10.28 45.15
C GLY A 165 -10.90 9.45 44.13
N GLY A 166 -11.33 8.24 44.50
CA GLY A 166 -12.30 7.47 43.73
C GLY A 166 -13.75 7.88 44.00
N ARG A 167 -14.68 7.39 43.18
CA ARG A 167 -16.14 7.41 43.41
C ARG A 167 -16.81 6.27 42.63
N ALA A 168 -18.02 5.90 43.09
CA ALA A 168 -18.68 4.62 42.80
C ALA A 168 -19.52 4.59 41.51
N ASP A 169 -19.78 3.37 41.04
CA ASP A 169 -20.65 3.06 39.90
C ASP A 169 -22.15 3.35 40.17
N PRO A 170 -22.90 3.82 39.16
CA PRO A 170 -24.36 3.74 39.11
C PRO A 170 -24.85 2.44 38.44
N PRO A 171 -26.08 1.96 38.76
CA PRO A 171 -26.56 0.63 38.35
C PRO A 171 -27.06 0.55 36.89
N GLY A 172 -27.15 -0.69 36.39
CA GLY A 172 -27.32 -1.00 34.97
C GLY A 172 -28.69 -0.75 34.34
N VAL A 173 -28.68 -0.77 33.01
CA VAL A 173 -29.84 -0.73 32.11
C VAL A 173 -29.87 -2.07 31.35
N PRO A 174 -31.03 -2.74 31.19
CA PRO A 174 -31.07 -4.14 30.75
C PRO A 174 -30.64 -4.36 29.29
N GLU A 175 -29.87 -5.42 29.06
CA GLU A 175 -29.45 -5.86 27.73
C GLU A 175 -30.64 -6.24 26.85
N ALA A 176 -30.73 -5.62 25.67
CA ALA A 176 -31.57 -6.13 24.60
C ALA A 176 -30.83 -7.28 23.90
N ALA A 177 -31.29 -8.51 24.11
CA ALA A 177 -30.71 -9.69 23.49
C ALA A 177 -30.82 -9.66 21.96
N VAL A 178 -29.72 -9.32 21.27
CA VAL A 178 -29.59 -9.50 19.83
C VAL A 178 -29.08 -10.92 19.58
N ASN A 179 -29.87 -11.72 18.86
CA ASN A 179 -29.63 -13.15 18.67
C ASN A 179 -28.20 -13.44 18.20
N ALA A 180 -27.44 -14.19 19.01
CA ALA A 180 -26.20 -14.81 18.57
C ALA A 180 -26.53 -15.85 17.49
N ALA A 181 -26.30 -15.51 16.23
CA ALA A 181 -26.38 -16.46 15.14
C ALA A 181 -25.37 -17.60 15.38
N ALA A 182 -25.82 -18.84 15.26
CA ALA A 182 -24.97 -20.02 15.38
C ALA A 182 -23.80 -19.94 14.37
N PRO A 183 -22.61 -20.48 14.70
CA PRO A 183 -21.46 -20.44 13.79
C PRO A 183 -21.85 -21.03 12.42
N PRO A 184 -21.44 -20.40 11.31
CA PRO A 184 -21.83 -20.84 9.99
C PRO A 184 -21.32 -22.25 9.76
N ARG A 185 -22.26 -23.20 9.55
CA ARG A 185 -21.91 -24.57 9.14
C ARG A 185 -21.02 -24.48 7.90
N HIS A 186 -19.87 -25.15 7.91
CA HIS A 186 -18.97 -25.18 6.76
C HIS A 186 -19.72 -25.70 5.52
N ARG A 187 -20.13 -24.79 4.64
CA ARG A 187 -20.51 -25.12 3.27
C ARG A 187 -19.22 -25.49 2.55
N GLU A 188 -19.15 -26.72 2.04
CA GLU A 188 -18.14 -27.07 1.05
C GLU A 188 -18.41 -26.24 -0.21
N GLY A 189 -17.37 -25.59 -0.72
CA GLY A 189 -17.46 -24.79 -1.93
C GLY A 189 -17.68 -25.68 -3.14
N ARG A 190 -18.51 -25.23 -4.07
CA ARG A 190 -18.70 -25.86 -5.38
C ARG A 190 -17.50 -25.53 -6.27
N GLU A 191 -17.01 -26.53 -7.01
CA GLU A 191 -16.00 -26.32 -8.05
C GLU A 191 -16.45 -25.26 -9.06
N LEU A 192 -15.49 -24.46 -9.55
CA LEU A 192 -15.75 -23.54 -10.65
C LEU A 192 -16.09 -24.31 -11.94
N PRO A 193 -16.91 -23.73 -12.83
CA PRO A 193 -17.09 -24.24 -14.19
C PRO A 193 -15.74 -24.41 -14.92
N PRO A 194 -15.57 -25.43 -15.79
CA PRO A 194 -14.26 -25.81 -16.33
C PRO A 194 -13.46 -24.68 -17.02
N VAL A 195 -14.11 -23.83 -17.83
CA VAL A 195 -13.42 -22.72 -18.51
C VAL A 195 -13.07 -21.62 -17.51
N ALA A 196 -13.98 -21.27 -16.60
CA ALA A 196 -13.69 -20.35 -15.50
C ALA A 196 -12.49 -20.82 -14.64
N ALA A 197 -12.43 -22.11 -14.30
CA ALA A 197 -11.34 -22.72 -13.53
C ALA A 197 -10.00 -22.66 -14.29
N GLN A 198 -10.01 -22.93 -15.60
CA GLN A 198 -8.82 -22.84 -16.45
C GLN A 198 -8.31 -21.38 -16.54
N VAL A 199 -9.21 -20.41 -16.69
CA VAL A 199 -8.87 -18.99 -16.75
C VAL A 199 -8.33 -18.49 -15.41
N ASP A 200 -8.99 -18.81 -14.30
CA ASP A 200 -8.55 -18.50 -12.92
C ASP A 200 -7.13 -19.02 -12.66
N ALA A 201 -6.88 -20.31 -12.93
CA ALA A 201 -5.55 -20.91 -12.77
C ALA A 201 -4.48 -20.28 -13.68
N THR A 202 -4.84 -19.85 -14.89
CA THR A 202 -3.90 -19.24 -15.83
C THR A 202 -3.58 -17.78 -15.45
N LEU A 203 -4.59 -17.01 -15.01
CA LEU A 203 -4.39 -15.66 -14.48
C LEU A 203 -3.50 -15.70 -13.23
N LEU A 204 -3.80 -16.59 -12.28
CA LEU A 204 -3.00 -16.79 -11.07
C LEU A 204 -1.54 -17.14 -11.38
N GLY A 205 -1.30 -17.98 -12.39
CA GLY A 205 0.05 -18.34 -12.85
C GLY A 205 0.80 -17.21 -13.59
N ILE A 206 0.09 -16.22 -14.13
CA ILE A 206 0.69 -15.02 -14.74
C ILE A 206 0.96 -13.97 -13.65
N ASP A 207 0.02 -13.75 -12.74
CA ASP A 207 0.12 -12.86 -11.58
C ASP A 207 1.32 -13.25 -10.70
N ALA A 208 1.44 -14.54 -10.34
CA ALA A 208 2.59 -15.10 -9.63
C ALA A 208 3.91 -15.06 -10.44
N GLY A 209 3.88 -14.68 -11.72
CA GLY A 209 5.05 -14.38 -12.55
C GLY A 209 5.44 -12.90 -12.60
N LEU A 210 4.54 -11.99 -12.23
CA LEU A 210 4.71 -10.54 -12.36
C LEU A 210 5.25 -9.89 -11.09
N ASP A 211 6.57 -9.86 -10.95
CA ASP A 211 7.24 -9.08 -9.91
C ASP A 211 7.40 -7.60 -10.30
N TRP A 212 6.25 -6.93 -10.45
CA TRP A 212 6.20 -5.57 -11.01
C TRP A 212 6.73 -4.52 -10.05
N LEU A 213 6.56 -4.68 -8.73
CA LEU A 213 7.08 -3.75 -7.72
C LEU A 213 8.61 -3.81 -7.62
N LEU A 214 9.22 -5.00 -7.70
CA LEU A 214 10.69 -5.10 -7.82
C LEU A 214 11.20 -4.39 -9.07
N ALA A 215 10.47 -4.47 -10.19
CA ALA A 215 10.80 -3.74 -11.41
C ALA A 215 10.68 -2.20 -11.25
N LEU A 216 9.97 -1.70 -10.24
CA LEU A 216 9.85 -0.26 -9.94
C LEU A 216 10.71 0.21 -8.76
N ASN A 217 11.48 -0.67 -8.12
CA ASN A 217 12.35 -0.31 -7.00
C ASN A 217 13.67 0.34 -7.51
N PRO A 218 14.00 1.59 -7.14
CA PRO A 218 15.18 2.27 -7.64
C PRO A 218 16.49 1.74 -7.05
N LEU A 219 17.52 1.64 -7.89
CA LEU A 219 18.86 1.17 -7.54
C LEU A 219 19.71 2.30 -6.95
N GLY A 220 20.24 2.06 -5.74
CA GLY A 220 21.27 2.90 -5.13
C GLY A 220 20.76 4.14 -4.41
N THR A 221 19.59 4.06 -3.77
CA THR A 221 18.97 5.14 -2.98
C THR A 221 19.92 5.77 -1.95
N ASP A 222 20.84 5.01 -1.34
CA ASP A 222 21.87 5.57 -0.44
C ASP A 222 22.95 6.43 -1.13
N ALA A 223 23.17 6.25 -2.43
CA ALA A 223 24.00 7.17 -3.21
C ALA A 223 23.23 8.44 -3.57
N LEU A 224 21.95 8.29 -3.94
CA LEU A 224 21.05 9.40 -4.25
C LEU A 224 20.81 10.31 -3.03
N TRP A 225 20.61 9.73 -1.84
CA TRP A 225 20.52 10.49 -0.58
C TRP A 225 21.77 11.35 -0.36
N ARG A 226 22.98 10.77 -0.46
CA ARG A 226 24.23 11.49 -0.22
C ARG A 226 24.51 12.57 -1.28
N GLU A 227 24.08 12.35 -2.52
CA GLU A 227 24.09 13.38 -3.56
C GLU A 227 23.14 14.53 -3.21
N PHE A 228 21.92 14.20 -2.80
CA PHE A 228 20.87 15.15 -2.46
C PHE A 228 21.26 16.01 -1.24
N GLU A 229 21.63 15.38 -0.14
CA GLU A 229 22.18 16.00 1.08
C GLU A 229 23.42 16.85 0.74
N GLY A 230 24.40 16.30 0.03
CA GLY A 230 25.62 17.00 -0.39
C GLY A 230 25.39 18.16 -1.37
N SER A 231 24.21 18.25 -1.98
CA SER A 231 23.80 19.37 -2.83
C SER A 231 23.04 20.47 -2.08
N GLY A 232 22.78 20.30 -0.78
CA GLY A 232 21.88 21.16 -0.02
C GLY A 232 20.41 20.96 -0.43
N HIS A 233 20.00 19.71 -0.68
CA HIS A 233 18.66 19.31 -1.11
C HIS A 233 18.18 19.89 -2.46
N ALA A 234 19.10 20.41 -3.28
CA ALA A 234 18.77 21.08 -4.53
C ALA A 234 18.75 20.15 -5.76
N ARG A 235 19.48 19.03 -5.75
CA ARG A 235 19.67 18.15 -6.93
C ARG A 235 19.73 16.68 -6.56
N VAL A 236 19.17 15.83 -7.42
CA VAL A 236 19.31 14.37 -7.34
C VAL A 236 19.42 13.81 -8.76
N SER A 237 20.27 12.79 -8.96
CA SER A 237 20.37 12.11 -10.24
C SER A 237 19.08 11.33 -10.56
N PRO A 238 18.76 11.11 -11.86
CA PRO A 238 17.59 10.31 -12.25
C PRO A 238 17.60 8.92 -11.62
N LEU A 239 16.42 8.47 -11.17
CA LEU A 239 16.23 7.12 -10.64
C LEU A 239 16.59 6.07 -11.71
N ARG A 240 17.30 5.03 -11.30
CA ARG A 240 17.72 3.91 -12.16
C ARG A 240 17.09 2.62 -11.67
N TYR A 241 16.85 1.67 -12.56
CA TYR A 241 16.15 0.42 -12.25
C TYR A 241 16.92 -0.76 -12.84
N ALA A 242 16.69 -1.97 -12.30
CA ALA A 242 17.19 -3.20 -12.90
C ALA A 242 16.39 -3.52 -14.18
N GLU A 243 17.00 -4.20 -15.15
CA GLU A 243 16.26 -4.63 -16.34
C GLU A 243 15.30 -5.79 -15.98
N PRO A 244 14.03 -5.79 -16.44
CA PRO A 244 13.10 -6.87 -16.12
C PRO A 244 13.59 -8.20 -16.71
N VAL A 245 13.64 -9.24 -15.90
CA VAL A 245 14.08 -10.60 -16.30
C VAL A 245 12.95 -11.39 -17.01
N LEU A 246 11.85 -10.71 -17.38
CA LEU A 246 10.60 -11.30 -17.84
C LEU A 246 10.28 -10.87 -19.28
N ASP A 247 9.88 -11.82 -20.13
CA ASP A 247 9.30 -11.50 -21.45
C ASP A 247 7.86 -10.99 -21.29
N LEU A 248 7.75 -9.68 -21.07
CA LEU A 248 6.48 -8.96 -20.92
C LEU A 248 5.57 -9.12 -22.15
N ASP A 249 6.13 -9.35 -23.35
CA ASP A 249 5.37 -9.53 -24.58
C ASP A 249 4.77 -10.93 -24.69
N ALA A 250 5.50 -11.97 -24.29
CA ALA A 250 4.95 -13.31 -24.13
C ALA A 250 3.87 -13.35 -23.05
N MET A 251 4.05 -12.65 -21.93
CA MET A 251 3.03 -12.54 -20.88
C MET A 251 1.77 -11.82 -21.39
N ARG A 252 1.91 -10.72 -22.14
CA ARG A 252 0.76 -10.02 -22.75
C ARG A 252 0.04 -10.90 -23.78
N ARG A 253 0.77 -11.62 -24.63
CA ARG A 253 0.19 -12.59 -25.60
C ARG A 253 -0.60 -13.69 -24.88
N ARG A 254 -0.07 -14.23 -23.78
CA ARG A 254 -0.74 -15.25 -22.96
C ARG A 254 -2.02 -14.72 -22.28
N LEU A 255 -2.00 -13.51 -21.73
CA LEU A 255 -3.20 -12.88 -21.16
C LEU A 255 -4.30 -12.67 -22.21
N LEU A 256 -3.96 -12.12 -23.37
CA LEU A 256 -4.93 -11.80 -24.42
C LEU A 256 -5.48 -13.03 -25.16
N ALA A 257 -4.83 -14.19 -25.02
CA ALA A 257 -5.28 -15.46 -25.59
C ALA A 257 -6.23 -16.25 -24.68
N LEU A 258 -6.59 -15.72 -23.50
CA LEU A 258 -7.55 -16.38 -22.59
C LEU A 258 -8.96 -16.42 -23.20
N PRO A 259 -9.68 -17.55 -23.11
CA PRO A 259 -11.02 -17.74 -23.70
C PRO A 259 -12.12 -17.07 -22.85
N MET A 260 -12.01 -15.76 -22.64
CA MET A 260 -12.89 -14.97 -21.77
C MET A 260 -14.36 -14.97 -22.24
N ASP A 261 -14.57 -15.10 -23.54
CA ASP A 261 -15.87 -15.23 -24.22
C ASP A 261 -16.58 -16.56 -23.94
N ARG A 262 -15.86 -17.57 -23.44
CA ARG A 262 -16.36 -18.93 -23.19
C ARG A 262 -16.57 -19.24 -21.71
N ILE A 263 -16.34 -18.26 -20.82
CA ILE A 263 -16.58 -18.42 -19.39
C ILE A 263 -18.08 -18.56 -19.16
N GLU A 264 -18.47 -19.64 -18.49
CA GLU A 264 -19.84 -20.16 -18.44
C GLU A 264 -20.79 -19.30 -17.61
N SER A 265 -20.24 -18.50 -16.69
CA SER A 265 -20.97 -17.63 -15.77
C SER A 265 -20.65 -16.17 -16.06
N PRO A 266 -21.63 -15.31 -16.37
CA PRO A 266 -21.41 -13.87 -16.56
C PRO A 266 -20.75 -13.18 -15.35
N LEU A 267 -21.03 -13.66 -14.14
CA LEU A 267 -20.42 -13.16 -12.90
C LEU A 267 -18.91 -13.46 -12.84
N LEU A 268 -18.53 -14.70 -13.15
CA LEU A 268 -17.11 -15.10 -13.21
C LEU A 268 -16.40 -14.42 -14.39
N ALA A 269 -17.07 -14.30 -15.54
CA ALA A 269 -16.53 -13.62 -16.72
C ALA A 269 -16.24 -12.14 -16.44
N GLY A 270 -17.12 -11.46 -15.71
CA GLY A 270 -16.91 -10.08 -15.25
C GLY A 270 -15.66 -9.93 -14.38
N LEU A 271 -15.60 -10.70 -13.28
CA LEU A 271 -14.50 -10.62 -12.30
C LEU A 271 -13.14 -11.04 -12.89
N LEU A 272 -13.08 -12.15 -13.61
CA LEU A 272 -11.86 -12.63 -14.27
C LEU A 272 -11.45 -11.69 -15.42
N GLY A 273 -12.42 -11.07 -16.11
CA GLY A 273 -12.18 -10.05 -17.13
C GLY A 273 -11.65 -8.73 -16.56
N GLU A 274 -12.13 -8.30 -15.39
CA GLU A 274 -11.50 -7.20 -14.65
C GLU A 274 -10.05 -7.55 -14.31
N LYS A 275 -9.77 -8.76 -13.80
CA LYS A 275 -8.41 -9.17 -13.47
C LYS A 275 -7.49 -9.29 -14.70
N GLN A 276 -8.00 -9.75 -15.84
CA GLN A 276 -7.24 -9.77 -17.09
C GLN A 276 -6.78 -8.35 -17.49
N ARG A 277 -7.67 -7.34 -17.39
CA ARG A 277 -7.35 -5.94 -17.70
C ARG A 277 -6.37 -5.33 -16.70
N ASP A 278 -6.56 -5.60 -15.41
CA ASP A 278 -5.66 -5.24 -14.30
C ASP A 278 -4.21 -5.73 -14.58
N LEU A 279 -4.03 -7.00 -14.95
CA LEU A 279 -2.71 -7.53 -15.31
C LEU A 279 -2.12 -6.94 -16.60
N VAL A 280 -2.96 -6.50 -17.56
CA VAL A 280 -2.48 -5.75 -18.73
C VAL A 280 -1.98 -4.36 -18.33
N HIS A 281 -2.68 -3.66 -17.43
CA HIS A 281 -2.21 -2.37 -16.89
C HIS A 281 -0.91 -2.53 -16.11
N VAL A 282 -0.75 -3.59 -15.30
CA VAL A 282 0.51 -3.92 -14.61
C VAL A 282 1.66 -4.14 -15.59
N LEU A 283 1.46 -4.90 -16.67
CA LEU A 283 2.46 -5.09 -17.71
C LEU A 283 2.87 -3.77 -18.37
N ASP A 284 1.90 -2.93 -18.69
CA ASP A 284 2.15 -1.66 -19.38
C ASP A 284 2.81 -0.63 -18.45
N LEU A 285 2.51 -0.64 -17.14
CA LEU A 285 3.23 0.11 -16.11
C LEU A 285 4.73 -0.23 -16.09
N VAL A 286 5.07 -1.53 -16.09
CA VAL A 286 6.48 -1.98 -16.12
C VAL A 286 7.16 -1.60 -17.44
N ARG A 287 6.47 -1.75 -18.58
CA ARG A 287 7.00 -1.34 -19.90
C ARG A 287 7.28 0.16 -19.99
N LEU A 288 6.41 0.99 -19.43
CA LEU A 288 6.46 2.45 -19.54
C LEU A 288 7.35 3.11 -18.47
N ARG A 289 7.95 2.33 -17.56
CA ARG A 289 8.90 2.75 -16.53
C ARG A 289 10.01 3.65 -17.10
N GLY A 290 10.12 4.86 -16.55
CA GLY A 290 11.09 5.88 -16.96
C GLY A 290 10.66 6.72 -18.16
N THR A 291 9.47 6.48 -18.74
CA THR A 291 8.92 7.29 -19.84
C THR A 291 7.90 8.32 -19.32
N ALA A 292 7.62 9.36 -20.12
CA ALA A 292 6.65 10.39 -19.77
C ALA A 292 5.19 9.87 -19.62
N ALA A 293 4.89 8.70 -20.19
CA ALA A 293 3.59 8.03 -20.14
C ALA A 293 3.43 7.08 -18.93
N PHE A 294 4.46 6.94 -18.09
CA PHE A 294 4.37 6.13 -16.87
C PHE A 294 3.25 6.61 -15.93
N ILE A 295 3.08 7.93 -15.79
CA ILE A 295 2.05 8.54 -14.95
C ILE A 295 0.66 8.11 -15.41
N ASP A 296 0.40 8.09 -16.73
CA ASP A 296 -0.88 7.70 -17.29
C ASP A 296 -1.18 6.21 -17.00
N ALA A 297 -0.16 5.35 -17.08
CA ALA A 297 -0.26 3.93 -16.70
C ALA A 297 -0.47 3.73 -15.19
N SER A 298 0.18 4.54 -14.35
CA SER A 298 -0.03 4.52 -12.89
C SER A 298 -1.44 4.96 -12.53
N VAL A 299 -1.95 6.03 -13.16
CA VAL A 299 -3.32 6.50 -12.95
C VAL A 299 -4.35 5.49 -13.47
N ALA A 300 -4.07 4.78 -14.56
CA ALA A 300 -4.93 3.71 -15.07
C ALA A 300 -5.00 2.46 -14.16
N LEU A 301 -4.04 2.26 -13.25
CA LEU A 301 -4.00 1.13 -12.32
C LEU A 301 -4.44 1.48 -10.90
N PHE A 302 -3.95 2.61 -10.34
CA PHE A 302 -4.20 3.02 -8.95
C PHE A 302 -5.13 4.23 -8.80
N GLY A 303 -5.55 4.84 -9.91
CA GLY A 303 -6.28 6.11 -9.91
C GLY A 303 -5.39 7.35 -9.83
N THR A 304 -6.03 8.51 -9.98
CA THR A 304 -5.46 9.83 -9.63
C THR A 304 -5.69 10.10 -8.15
N VAL A 305 -5.04 11.12 -7.58
CA VAL A 305 -5.44 11.67 -6.28
C VAL A 305 -6.69 12.56 -6.48
N GLU A 306 -7.76 12.29 -5.75
CA GLU A 306 -8.99 13.10 -5.77
C GLU A 306 -8.81 14.40 -4.98
N PRO A 307 -9.50 15.50 -5.35
CA PRO A 307 -9.49 16.75 -4.59
C PRO A 307 -9.86 16.58 -3.10
N GLU A 308 -10.84 15.72 -2.81
CA GLU A 308 -11.33 15.42 -1.47
C GLU A 308 -10.28 14.69 -0.63
N LEU A 309 -9.60 13.70 -1.23
CA LEU A 309 -8.50 12.95 -0.60
C LEU A 309 -7.28 13.85 -0.35
N LEU A 310 -6.95 14.74 -1.29
CA LEU A 310 -5.89 15.72 -1.13
C LEU A 310 -6.20 16.77 -0.05
N ALA A 311 -7.45 17.24 0.01
CA ALA A 311 -7.91 18.15 1.06
C ALA A 311 -7.89 17.48 2.43
N LEU A 312 -8.29 16.21 2.52
CA LEU A 312 -8.18 15.41 3.74
C LEU A 312 -6.72 15.23 4.18
N ALA A 313 -5.82 14.85 3.26
CA ALA A 313 -4.39 14.70 3.57
C ALA A 313 -3.80 15.99 4.15
N ARG A 314 -4.12 17.16 3.60
CA ARG A 314 -3.70 18.46 4.16
C ARG A 314 -4.23 18.67 5.58
N ARG A 315 -5.53 18.44 5.82
CA ARG A 315 -6.12 18.53 7.18
C ARG A 315 -5.41 17.60 8.17
N LEU A 316 -5.09 16.36 7.77
CA LEU A 316 -4.35 15.41 8.62
C LEU A 316 -2.96 15.94 8.99
N LEU A 317 -2.22 16.55 8.06
CA LEU A 317 -0.91 17.15 8.37
C LEU A 317 -1.00 18.40 9.26
N GLU A 318 -2.12 19.12 9.23
CA GLU A 318 -2.41 20.28 10.07
C GLU A 318 -2.91 19.91 11.48
N GLN A 319 -3.71 18.85 11.60
CA GLN A 319 -4.47 18.50 12.81
C GLN A 319 -3.86 17.33 13.60
N VAL A 320 -3.30 16.32 12.93
CA VAL A 320 -2.76 15.14 13.61
C VAL A 320 -1.37 15.46 14.15
N VAL A 321 -1.23 15.32 15.48
CA VAL A 321 0.03 15.48 16.20
C VAL A 321 0.79 14.13 16.16
N PRO A 322 2.12 14.13 15.99
CA PRO A 322 2.93 12.92 16.15
C PRO A 322 2.69 12.25 17.51
N GLY A 323 2.76 10.92 17.55
CA GLY A 323 2.73 10.18 18.82
C GLY A 323 4.02 10.39 19.62
N GLU A 324 4.04 9.94 20.87
CA GLU A 324 5.27 9.99 21.68
C GLU A 324 6.44 9.23 21.00
N PRO A 325 7.67 9.78 21.03
CA PRO A 325 8.86 9.05 20.60
C PRO A 325 9.07 7.81 21.47
N LEU A 326 9.19 6.64 20.83
CA LEU A 326 9.45 5.37 21.50
C LEU A 326 10.82 4.82 21.10
N GLU A 327 11.54 4.27 22.06
CA GLU A 327 12.84 3.60 21.82
C GLU A 327 12.64 2.33 20.97
N ALA A 328 13.42 2.19 19.89
CA ALA A 328 13.37 1.05 18.98
C ALA A 328 14.30 -0.09 19.46
N ASP A 329 13.92 -0.73 20.55
CA ASP A 329 14.75 -1.71 21.26
C ASP A 329 14.68 -3.14 20.70
N LEU A 330 13.50 -3.57 20.24
CA LEU A 330 13.31 -4.93 19.71
C LEU A 330 14.05 -5.12 18.38
N GLY A 331 14.81 -6.22 18.31
CA GLY A 331 15.47 -6.67 17.08
C GLY A 331 14.72 -7.81 16.40
N VAL A 332 15.14 -8.15 15.18
CA VAL A 332 14.55 -9.21 14.34
C VAL A 332 14.29 -10.55 15.07
N ASP A 333 15.16 -10.97 16.00
CA ASP A 333 14.99 -12.22 16.77
C ASP A 333 13.70 -12.26 17.62
N ALA A 334 13.23 -11.09 18.10
CA ALA A 334 11.98 -10.96 18.86
C ALA A 334 10.76 -10.96 17.92
N VAL A 335 10.92 -10.36 16.73
CA VAL A 335 9.88 -10.35 15.68
C VAL A 335 9.64 -11.76 15.14
N VAL A 336 10.71 -12.52 14.87
CA VAL A 336 10.62 -13.94 14.47
C VAL A 336 9.91 -14.76 15.55
N ALA A 337 10.23 -14.55 16.84
CA ALA A 337 9.55 -15.27 17.93
C ALA A 337 8.04 -14.95 18.02
N ALA A 338 7.64 -13.69 17.79
CA ALA A 338 6.22 -13.31 17.74
C ALA A 338 5.50 -13.88 16.51
N VAL A 339 6.17 -13.97 15.37
CA VAL A 339 5.65 -14.66 14.17
C VAL A 339 5.51 -16.17 14.41
N GLU A 340 6.44 -16.80 15.13
CA GLU A 340 6.37 -18.21 15.52
C GLU A 340 5.14 -18.48 16.43
N ASP A 341 4.86 -17.62 17.41
CA ASP A 341 3.66 -17.70 18.26
C ASP A 341 2.36 -17.49 17.46
N GLU A 342 2.30 -16.46 16.62
CA GLU A 342 1.13 -16.15 15.81
C GLU A 342 0.81 -17.27 14.81
N VAL A 343 1.83 -17.88 14.19
CA VAL A 343 1.65 -19.07 13.35
C VAL A 343 1.19 -20.27 14.17
N ALA A 344 1.68 -20.46 15.39
CA ALA A 344 1.18 -21.51 16.29
C ALA A 344 -0.30 -21.33 16.62
N TRP A 345 -0.75 -20.09 16.86
CA TRP A 345 -2.15 -19.75 17.14
C TRP A 345 -3.09 -20.08 15.96
N TYR A 346 -2.72 -19.71 14.72
CA TYR A 346 -3.48 -20.10 13.53
C TYR A 346 -3.46 -21.61 13.29
N ARG A 347 -2.33 -22.29 13.57
CA ARG A 347 -2.22 -23.76 13.44
C ARG A 347 -3.08 -24.53 14.44
N GLY A 348 -3.40 -23.94 15.58
CA GLY A 348 -4.38 -24.47 16.53
C GLY A 348 -5.82 -24.51 15.97
N GLN A 349 -6.14 -23.66 15.00
CA GLN A 349 -7.44 -23.59 14.34
C GLN A 349 -7.47 -24.39 13.02
N VAL A 350 -6.43 -24.27 12.19
CA VAL A 350 -6.28 -25.03 10.94
C VAL A 350 -4.86 -25.65 10.85
N PRO A 351 -4.71 -26.98 11.06
CA PRO A 351 -3.39 -27.63 11.20
C PRO A 351 -2.43 -27.52 10.01
N ASP A 352 -2.93 -27.05 8.87
CA ASP A 352 -2.23 -26.86 7.60
C ASP A 352 -1.87 -25.38 7.31
N PHE A 353 -2.09 -24.46 8.26
CA PHE A 353 -1.50 -23.12 8.20
C PHE A 353 0.03 -23.18 8.26
N SER A 354 0.71 -22.45 7.39
CA SER A 354 2.17 -22.35 7.35
C SER A 354 2.62 -21.01 6.77
N LEU A 355 3.79 -20.55 7.20
CA LEU A 355 4.40 -19.28 6.76
C LEU A 355 5.90 -19.46 6.53
N ASP A 356 6.35 -19.21 5.30
CA ASP A 356 7.78 -19.05 5.00
C ASP A 356 8.24 -17.67 5.53
N VAL A 357 9.30 -17.65 6.33
CA VAL A 357 9.89 -16.40 6.88
C VAL A 357 11.30 -16.23 6.33
N VAL A 358 11.54 -15.13 5.64
CA VAL A 358 12.80 -14.80 4.99
C VAL A 358 13.46 -13.65 5.73
N VAL A 359 14.65 -13.87 6.27
CA VAL A 359 15.45 -12.82 6.92
C VAL A 359 16.60 -12.44 6.01
N ASP A 360 16.58 -11.20 5.53
CA ASP A 360 17.55 -10.65 4.57
C ASP A 360 17.88 -9.19 4.96
N ALA A 361 19.07 -8.69 4.64
CA ALA A 361 19.55 -7.37 5.06
C ALA A 361 19.30 -6.27 4.00
N ASP A 362 18.77 -6.63 2.83
CA ASP A 362 18.67 -5.76 1.66
C ASP A 362 17.21 -5.63 1.13
N ILE A 363 16.19 -5.87 1.97
CA ILE A 363 14.76 -5.84 1.52
C ILE A 363 14.18 -4.43 1.31
N GLY A 364 14.76 -3.40 1.93
CA GLY A 364 14.37 -2.00 1.74
C GLY A 364 13.19 -1.49 2.58
N SER A 365 12.60 -2.36 3.41
CA SER A 365 11.52 -2.07 4.37
C SER A 365 11.72 -2.86 5.67
N LEU A 366 10.98 -2.55 6.74
CA LEU A 366 11.14 -3.26 8.02
C LEU A 366 10.55 -4.68 7.97
N MET A 367 9.34 -4.78 7.44
CA MET A 367 8.55 -6.00 7.26
C MET A 367 7.78 -5.89 5.94
N MET A 368 7.48 -7.04 5.33
CA MET A 368 6.70 -7.13 4.09
C MET A 368 6.16 -8.54 3.86
N VAL A 369 4.89 -8.68 3.45
CA VAL A 369 4.35 -9.96 2.93
C VAL A 369 4.28 -9.97 1.40
N SER A 370 4.70 -11.09 0.78
CA SER A 370 4.44 -11.34 -0.64
C SER A 370 4.26 -12.82 -0.94
N ASN A 371 3.22 -13.15 -1.73
CA ASN A 371 2.88 -14.52 -2.15
C ASN A 371 2.86 -15.52 -0.97
N GLY A 372 2.30 -15.12 0.18
CA GLY A 372 2.22 -15.96 1.38
C GLY A 372 3.54 -16.12 2.15
N ARG A 373 4.58 -15.34 1.85
CA ARG A 373 5.84 -15.29 2.59
C ARG A 373 6.00 -13.96 3.33
N LEU A 374 6.58 -14.00 4.53
CA LEU A 374 6.98 -12.82 5.28
C LEU A 374 8.47 -12.56 5.10
N TYR A 375 8.82 -11.33 4.76
CA TYR A 375 10.19 -10.83 4.66
C TYR A 375 10.47 -9.90 5.84
N LEU A 376 11.62 -10.06 6.49
CA LEU A 376 12.06 -9.28 7.64
C LEU A 376 13.48 -8.74 7.41
N ASP A 377 13.70 -7.46 7.72
CA ASP A 377 15.04 -6.89 7.63
C ASP A 377 15.96 -7.44 8.73
N ALA A 378 17.16 -7.88 8.39
CA ALA A 378 18.11 -8.44 9.37
C ALA A 378 18.66 -7.40 10.36
N GLY A 379 18.57 -6.11 10.04
CA GLY A 379 18.91 -4.96 10.87
C GLY A 379 17.72 -4.33 11.61
N LEU A 380 16.50 -4.82 11.37
CA LEU A 380 15.23 -4.38 11.95
C LEU A 380 15.34 -3.95 13.42
N ARG A 381 14.89 -2.72 13.68
CA ARG A 381 14.62 -2.17 15.00
C ARG A 381 13.21 -1.60 15.03
N LEU A 382 12.43 -1.98 16.04
CA LEU A 382 11.08 -1.44 16.25
C LEU A 382 10.78 -1.28 17.74
N PRO A 383 9.99 -0.27 18.16
CA PRO A 383 9.56 -0.15 19.54
C PRO A 383 8.60 -1.29 19.90
N SER A 384 8.73 -1.84 21.11
CA SER A 384 7.88 -2.96 21.58
C SER A 384 6.38 -2.76 21.33
N ALA A 385 5.85 -1.55 21.55
CA ALA A 385 4.46 -1.18 21.29
C ALA A 385 4.01 -1.32 19.82
N ARG A 386 4.92 -1.34 18.84
CA ARG A 386 4.60 -1.54 17.41
C ARG A 386 4.65 -3.01 16.99
N LEU A 387 5.18 -3.92 17.82
CA LEU A 387 5.33 -5.33 17.43
C LEU A 387 4.00 -5.98 17.03
N GLN A 388 2.99 -5.92 17.90
CA GLN A 388 1.68 -6.51 17.64
C GLN A 388 0.90 -5.78 16.53
N PRO A 389 0.84 -4.43 16.49
CA PRO A 389 0.29 -3.69 15.35
C PRO A 389 0.87 -4.10 13.99
N LEU A 390 2.20 -4.20 13.88
CA LEU A 390 2.86 -4.60 12.63
C LEU A 390 2.62 -6.08 12.30
N LEU A 391 2.61 -6.96 13.32
CA LEU A 391 2.32 -8.38 13.15
C LEU A 391 0.87 -8.62 12.67
N GLN A 392 -0.10 -7.88 13.20
CA GLN A 392 -1.50 -7.98 12.78
C GLN A 392 -1.78 -7.29 11.44
N HIS A 393 -1.00 -6.27 11.06
CA HIS A 393 -0.98 -5.77 9.69
C HIS A 393 -0.46 -6.85 8.72
N GLU A 394 0.75 -7.36 8.93
CA GLU A 394 1.38 -8.29 7.99
C GLU A 394 0.74 -9.69 7.99
N VAL A 395 0.70 -10.34 9.15
CA VAL A 395 0.17 -11.70 9.27
C VAL A 395 -1.35 -11.67 9.37
N GLY A 396 -1.88 -10.90 10.32
CA GLY A 396 -3.32 -10.82 10.59
C GLY A 396 -4.15 -10.31 9.41
N THR A 397 -3.57 -9.49 8.51
CA THR A 397 -4.22 -9.09 7.25
C THR A 397 -3.63 -9.86 6.07
N HIS A 398 -2.42 -9.54 5.60
CA HIS A 398 -1.96 -9.98 4.28
C HIS A 398 -1.71 -11.50 4.16
N VAL A 399 -1.28 -12.18 5.23
CA VAL A 399 -1.16 -13.66 5.24
C VAL A 399 -2.51 -14.33 5.43
N VAL A 400 -3.36 -13.85 6.34
CA VAL A 400 -4.70 -14.42 6.57
C VAL A 400 -5.60 -14.31 5.33
N THR A 401 -5.64 -13.16 4.65
CA THR A 401 -6.43 -13.01 3.41
C THR A 401 -5.86 -13.84 2.27
N HIS A 402 -4.54 -13.95 2.15
CA HIS A 402 -3.90 -14.84 1.18
C HIS A 402 -4.26 -16.30 1.46
N TYR A 403 -4.18 -16.74 2.73
CA TYR A 403 -4.54 -18.09 3.15
C TYR A 403 -6.01 -18.39 2.83
N ASN A 404 -6.95 -17.58 3.33
CA ASN A 404 -8.38 -17.75 3.08
C ASN A 404 -8.68 -17.77 1.57
N GLY A 405 -8.16 -16.80 0.83
CA GLY A 405 -8.34 -16.68 -0.61
C GLY A 405 -7.77 -17.87 -1.40
N SER A 406 -6.65 -18.45 -0.96
CA SER A 406 -6.06 -19.64 -1.59
C SER A 406 -6.91 -20.90 -1.46
N ARG A 407 -7.87 -20.91 -0.52
CA ARG A 407 -8.82 -22.01 -0.24
C ARG A 407 -10.24 -21.74 -0.76
N GLN A 408 -10.45 -20.65 -1.48
CA GLN A 408 -11.67 -20.38 -2.23
C GLN A 408 -11.72 -21.24 -3.51
N PRO A 409 -12.90 -21.61 -4.03
CA PRO A 409 -13.02 -22.17 -5.38
C PRO A 409 -12.47 -21.23 -6.45
N LEU A 410 -12.72 -19.92 -6.31
CA LEU A 410 -12.09 -18.86 -7.09
C LEU A 410 -10.71 -18.50 -6.51
N ARG A 411 -9.65 -19.18 -6.95
CA ARG A 411 -8.31 -19.12 -6.32
C ARG A 411 -7.61 -17.79 -6.57
N GLN A 412 -8.02 -17.00 -7.57
CA GLN A 412 -7.55 -15.62 -7.74
C GLN A 412 -7.81 -14.75 -6.50
N LEU A 413 -8.75 -15.10 -5.61
CA LEU A 413 -8.92 -14.44 -4.31
C LEU A 413 -7.69 -14.59 -3.38
N GLY A 414 -6.81 -15.57 -3.59
CA GLY A 414 -5.55 -15.67 -2.84
C GLY A 414 -4.50 -14.65 -3.29
N ALA A 415 -4.47 -14.30 -4.57
CA ALA A 415 -3.53 -13.32 -5.12
C ALA A 415 -4.10 -11.89 -5.13
N GLY A 416 -5.37 -11.74 -5.52
CA GLY A 416 -6.07 -10.46 -5.62
C GLY A 416 -6.94 -10.36 -6.87
N LEU A 417 -8.23 -10.06 -6.70
CA LEU A 417 -9.08 -9.52 -7.77
C LEU A 417 -8.67 -8.08 -8.11
N ALA A 418 -9.08 -7.56 -9.28
CA ALA A 418 -8.60 -6.25 -9.77
C ALA A 418 -8.73 -5.09 -8.77
N GLY A 419 -7.67 -4.32 -8.57
CA GLY A 419 -7.64 -3.18 -7.64
C GLY A 419 -8.01 -3.53 -6.19
N TYR A 420 -7.53 -4.67 -5.67
CA TYR A 420 -7.73 -5.10 -4.29
C TYR A 420 -6.91 -4.28 -3.26
N ASP A 421 -5.84 -3.61 -3.70
CA ASP A 421 -4.87 -2.92 -2.85
C ASP A 421 -5.51 -2.00 -1.79
N PRO A 422 -6.47 -1.10 -2.11
CA PRO A 422 -7.01 -0.16 -1.12
C PRO A 422 -7.62 -0.88 0.08
N LEU A 423 -8.40 -1.95 -0.14
CA LEU A 423 -9.00 -2.70 0.97
C LEU A 423 -7.94 -3.41 1.81
N GLN A 424 -6.90 -3.99 1.20
CA GLN A 424 -5.85 -4.68 1.96
C GLN A 424 -5.01 -3.70 2.79
N GLU A 425 -4.59 -2.57 2.21
CA GLU A 425 -3.82 -1.57 2.94
C GLU A 425 -4.67 -0.86 4.01
N GLY A 426 -5.96 -0.60 3.73
CA GLY A 426 -6.92 -0.07 4.69
C GLY A 426 -7.17 -1.01 5.86
N LEU A 427 -7.36 -2.31 5.61
CA LEU A 427 -7.46 -3.34 6.64
C LEU A 427 -6.18 -3.41 7.48
N GLY A 428 -5.00 -3.35 6.85
CA GLY A 428 -3.72 -3.36 7.56
C GLY A 428 -3.56 -2.17 8.51
N VAL A 429 -3.91 -0.95 8.08
CA VAL A 429 -3.85 0.24 8.94
C VAL A 429 -4.92 0.19 10.04
N LEU A 430 -6.13 -0.31 9.74
CA LEU A 430 -7.15 -0.55 10.77
C LEU A 430 -6.72 -1.63 11.77
N ALA A 431 -5.98 -2.66 11.33
CA ALA A 431 -5.40 -3.67 12.20
C ALA A 431 -4.33 -3.08 13.14
N GLU A 432 -3.49 -2.14 12.67
CA GLU A 432 -2.55 -1.41 13.54
C GLU A 432 -3.29 -0.66 14.68
N PHE A 433 -4.45 -0.05 14.37
CA PHE A 433 -5.28 0.63 15.36
C PHE A 433 -5.94 -0.35 16.34
N LEU A 434 -6.62 -1.38 15.83
CA LEU A 434 -7.35 -2.37 16.64
C LEU A 434 -6.42 -3.25 17.49
N ALA A 435 -5.19 -3.51 17.03
CA ALA A 435 -4.14 -4.16 17.79
C ALA A 435 -3.41 -3.21 18.77
N GLY A 436 -3.99 -2.03 19.07
CA GLY A 436 -3.67 -1.22 20.26
C GLY A 436 -2.70 -0.05 20.07
N TYR A 437 -2.05 0.09 18.90
CA TYR A 437 -1.21 1.27 18.65
C TYR A 437 -0.96 1.60 17.17
N LEU A 438 -1.70 2.61 16.70
CA LEU A 438 -1.46 3.34 15.45
C LEU A 438 -1.04 4.79 15.80
N PRO A 439 0.25 5.16 15.72
CA PRO A 439 0.71 6.50 16.10
C PRO A 439 0.25 7.58 15.11
N GLY A 440 0.04 8.81 15.58
CA GLY A 440 -0.32 9.95 14.72
C GLY A 440 0.68 10.19 13.58
N GLU A 441 1.97 9.93 13.82
CA GLU A 441 3.02 9.99 12.79
C GLU A 441 2.75 9.05 11.61
N ARG A 442 2.15 7.89 11.87
CA ARG A 442 1.78 6.94 10.81
C ARG A 442 0.67 7.51 9.91
N LEU A 443 -0.36 8.14 10.47
CA LEU A 443 -1.38 8.85 9.66
C LEU A 443 -0.76 10.02 8.87
N ARG A 444 0.17 10.77 9.48
CA ARG A 444 0.90 11.85 8.80
C ARG A 444 1.69 11.33 7.60
N ILE A 445 2.38 10.20 7.72
CA ILE A 445 3.06 9.53 6.60
C ILE A 445 2.07 9.18 5.46
N LEU A 446 0.89 8.65 5.78
CA LEU A 446 -0.12 8.32 4.75
C LEU A 446 -0.65 9.57 4.04
N ALA A 447 -0.84 10.67 4.76
CA ALA A 447 -1.20 11.97 4.20
C ALA A 447 -0.07 12.56 3.33
N ALA A 448 1.18 12.48 3.77
CA ALA A 448 2.35 12.91 2.99
C ALA A 448 2.49 12.13 1.68
N ARG A 449 2.25 10.82 1.71
CA ARG A 449 2.20 9.95 0.52
C ARG A 449 1.15 10.40 -0.50
N VAL A 450 -0.05 10.81 -0.05
CA VAL A 450 -1.09 11.38 -0.93
C VAL A 450 -0.64 12.69 -1.58
N ILE A 451 -0.06 13.62 -0.81
CA ILE A 451 0.44 14.90 -1.34
C ILE A 451 1.58 14.67 -2.34
N ALA A 452 2.52 13.78 -2.01
CA ALA A 452 3.62 13.43 -2.89
C ALA A 452 3.14 12.78 -4.20
N ALA A 453 2.13 11.92 -4.17
CA ALA A 453 1.51 11.34 -5.35
C ALA A 453 0.83 12.40 -6.25
N ASP A 454 0.08 13.35 -5.68
CA ASP A 454 -0.47 14.49 -6.43
C ASP A 454 0.64 15.34 -7.09
N MET A 455 1.70 15.66 -6.34
CA MET A 455 2.85 16.38 -6.87
C MET A 455 3.55 15.61 -8.00
N ALA A 456 3.66 14.28 -7.89
CA ALA A 456 4.23 13.41 -8.91
C ALA A 456 3.40 13.38 -10.20
N VAL A 457 2.06 13.27 -10.09
CA VAL A 457 1.14 13.38 -11.24
C VAL A 457 1.28 14.75 -11.92
N ARG A 458 1.47 15.82 -11.14
CA ARG A 458 1.77 17.18 -11.62
C ARG A 458 3.24 17.37 -12.04
N ARG A 459 3.98 16.27 -12.26
CA ARG A 459 5.35 16.19 -12.81
C ARG A 459 6.40 16.97 -12.01
N GLN A 460 6.21 17.11 -10.70
CA GLN A 460 7.20 17.71 -9.81
C GLN A 460 8.32 16.73 -9.43
N GLY A 461 9.55 17.24 -9.29
CA GLY A 461 10.71 16.44 -8.93
C GLY A 461 10.85 16.18 -7.43
N ILE A 462 11.68 15.20 -7.05
CA ILE A 462 12.07 14.90 -5.65
C ILE A 462 12.40 16.17 -4.84
N PRO A 463 13.21 17.14 -5.32
CA PRO A 463 13.51 18.35 -4.53
C PRO A 463 12.27 19.16 -4.14
N ALA A 464 11.28 19.25 -5.01
CA ALA A 464 10.05 20.01 -4.74
C ALA A 464 9.13 19.27 -3.77
N ILE A 465 9.00 17.94 -3.92
CA ILE A 465 8.23 17.10 -2.98
C ILE A 465 8.89 17.13 -1.59
N PHE A 466 10.22 16.94 -1.54
CA PHE A 466 11.00 17.06 -0.31
C PHE A 466 10.79 18.41 0.38
N ALA A 467 10.91 19.53 -0.35
CA ALA A 467 10.73 20.86 0.22
C ALA A 467 9.30 21.04 0.78
N CYS A 468 8.27 20.56 0.08
CA CYS A 468 6.90 20.57 0.59
C CYS A 468 6.76 19.78 1.91
N LEU A 469 7.28 18.56 1.98
CA LEU A 469 7.17 17.73 3.18
C LEU A 469 8.05 18.24 4.33
N HIS A 470 9.34 18.48 4.09
CA HIS A 470 10.28 18.90 5.13
C HIS A 470 10.04 20.33 5.60
N GLU A 471 9.96 21.29 4.68
CA GLU A 471 9.96 22.72 5.02
C GLU A 471 8.57 23.25 5.40
N GLN A 472 7.49 22.70 4.81
CA GLN A 472 6.12 23.17 5.05
C GLN A 472 5.36 22.32 6.08
N HIS A 473 5.66 21.01 6.14
CA HIS A 473 4.96 20.06 7.02
C HIS A 473 5.83 19.47 8.14
N GLY A 474 7.12 19.83 8.22
CA GLY A 474 8.00 19.53 9.36
C GLY A 474 8.51 18.09 9.45
N PHE A 475 8.40 17.31 8.36
CA PHE A 475 8.90 15.93 8.32
C PHE A 475 10.42 15.84 8.51
N ALA A 476 10.91 14.71 9.04
CA ALA A 476 12.34 14.40 9.06
C ALA A 476 12.91 14.35 7.63
N THR A 477 14.20 14.68 7.45
CA THR A 477 14.78 14.86 6.11
C THR A 477 14.92 13.54 5.35
N ASP A 478 15.25 12.46 6.04
CA ASP A 478 15.25 11.10 5.47
C ASP A 478 13.83 10.65 5.12
N GLU A 479 12.85 10.85 6.01
CA GLU A 479 11.45 10.48 5.73
C GLU A 479 10.86 11.26 4.55
N ALA A 480 11.05 12.58 4.50
CA ALA A 480 10.60 13.44 3.39
C ALA A 480 11.23 13.02 2.05
N PHE A 481 12.50 12.60 2.06
CA PHE A 481 13.19 12.10 0.87
C PHE A 481 12.70 10.70 0.46
N ASP A 482 12.52 9.79 1.42
CA ASP A 482 12.01 8.44 1.15
C ASP A 482 10.59 8.51 0.54
N VAL A 483 9.69 9.35 1.07
CA VAL A 483 8.36 9.60 0.49
C VAL A 483 8.46 10.21 -0.91
N ALA A 484 9.36 11.18 -1.14
CA ALA A 484 9.58 11.77 -2.46
C ALA A 484 10.13 10.76 -3.49
N VAL A 485 11.03 9.87 -3.09
CA VAL A 485 11.56 8.79 -3.94
C VAL A 485 10.47 7.76 -4.26
N ARG A 486 9.64 7.38 -3.28
CA ARG A 486 8.51 6.48 -3.48
C ARG A 486 7.52 7.02 -4.50
N ALA A 487 7.09 8.27 -4.33
CA ALA A 487 6.15 8.92 -5.25
C ALA A 487 6.70 9.07 -6.68
N LEU A 488 8.03 9.14 -6.88
CA LEU A 488 8.66 9.16 -8.20
C LEU A 488 9.17 7.80 -8.71
N ARG A 489 8.89 6.68 -8.02
CA ARG A 489 9.14 5.33 -8.55
C ARG A 489 8.53 5.20 -9.96
N GLY A 490 9.30 4.64 -10.89
CA GLY A 490 8.99 4.54 -12.32
C GLY A 490 8.80 5.85 -13.10
N GLY A 491 8.81 7.02 -12.46
CA GLY A 491 8.55 8.33 -13.09
C GLY A 491 7.33 9.07 -12.54
N GLY A 492 6.61 8.49 -11.58
CA GLY A 492 5.43 9.09 -10.92
C GLY A 492 4.38 8.02 -10.62
N LEU A 493 4.43 7.47 -9.39
CA LEU A 493 3.63 6.33 -8.94
C LEU A 493 2.56 6.78 -7.95
N THR A 494 1.29 6.58 -8.29
CA THR A 494 0.12 6.94 -7.48
C THR A 494 -0.29 5.87 -6.47
N LYS A 495 0.32 4.66 -6.48
CA LYS A 495 -0.01 3.57 -5.53
C LYS A 495 0.02 4.03 -4.07
N ASP A 496 0.97 4.86 -3.69
CA ASP A 496 1.13 5.27 -2.28
C ASP A 496 -0.07 6.06 -1.72
N ALA A 497 -0.95 6.60 -2.59
CA ALA A 497 -2.21 7.23 -2.19
C ALA A 497 -3.33 6.22 -1.82
N VAL A 498 -3.22 4.94 -2.23
CA VAL A 498 -4.27 3.93 -1.96
C VAL A 498 -4.39 3.57 -0.48
N TYR A 499 -3.34 3.80 0.32
CA TYR A 499 -3.35 3.54 1.76
C TYR A 499 -4.39 4.40 2.49
N LEU A 500 -4.31 5.73 2.37
CA LEU A 500 -5.26 6.62 3.04
C LEU A 500 -6.67 6.48 2.43
N ARG A 501 -6.75 6.36 1.10
CA ARG A 501 -8.02 6.14 0.40
C ARG A 501 -8.73 4.89 0.88
N GLY A 502 -8.02 3.76 0.89
CA GLY A 502 -8.57 2.46 1.29
C GLY A 502 -8.99 2.43 2.75
N LEU A 503 -8.29 3.16 3.62
CA LEU A 503 -8.72 3.38 5.00
C LEU A 503 -10.04 4.18 5.08
N CYS A 504 -10.18 5.25 4.30
CA CYS A 504 -11.42 6.03 4.24
C CYS A 504 -12.59 5.20 3.70
N GLU A 505 -12.41 4.51 2.56
CA GLU A 505 -13.42 3.64 1.95
C GLU A 505 -13.86 2.52 2.92
N LEU A 506 -12.91 1.94 3.69
CA LEU A 506 -13.18 0.92 4.70
C LEU A 506 -13.96 1.47 5.91
N LEU A 507 -13.56 2.63 6.44
CA LEU A 507 -14.29 3.26 7.55
C LEU A 507 -15.72 3.67 7.12
N GLU A 508 -15.89 4.13 5.89
CA GLU A 508 -17.22 4.42 5.32
C GLU A 508 -18.09 3.16 5.20
N ASP A 509 -17.58 2.07 4.61
CA ASP A 509 -18.30 0.79 4.52
C ASP A 509 -18.72 0.25 5.89
N LEU A 510 -17.80 0.28 6.87
CA LEU A 510 -18.08 -0.14 8.25
C LEU A 510 -19.11 0.80 8.92
N GLY A 511 -18.99 2.11 8.74
CA GLY A 511 -19.95 3.11 9.25
C GLY A 511 -21.35 2.94 8.67
N GLN A 512 -21.46 2.57 7.39
CA GLN A 512 -22.72 2.27 6.71
C GLN A 512 -23.34 0.90 7.09
N GLY A 513 -22.73 0.15 8.01
CA GLY A 513 -23.25 -1.13 8.50
C GLY A 513 -22.57 -2.37 7.91
N GLY A 514 -21.49 -2.21 7.13
CA GLY A 514 -20.71 -3.31 6.57
C GLY A 514 -20.30 -4.35 7.62
N ALA A 515 -20.39 -5.63 7.27
CA ALA A 515 -19.89 -6.72 8.10
C ALA A 515 -18.35 -6.80 7.99
N PHE A 516 -17.66 -7.07 9.10
CA PHE A 516 -16.19 -7.05 9.13
C PHE A 516 -15.60 -8.37 8.64
N GLU A 517 -16.20 -9.48 9.05
CA GLU A 517 -15.71 -10.84 8.81
C GLU A 517 -15.57 -11.16 7.32
N PRO A 518 -16.53 -10.85 6.41
CA PRO A 518 -16.40 -11.15 4.99
C PRO A 518 -15.21 -10.47 4.29
N LEU A 519 -14.66 -9.39 4.87
CA LEU A 519 -13.49 -8.69 4.32
C LEU A 519 -12.23 -9.57 4.30
N PHE A 520 -12.21 -10.65 5.09
CA PHE A 520 -11.11 -11.61 5.16
C PHE A 520 -11.28 -12.83 4.24
N ALA A 521 -12.36 -12.92 3.46
CA ALA A 521 -12.61 -14.05 2.54
C ALA A 521 -11.50 -14.26 1.49
N GLY A 522 -10.76 -13.20 1.17
CA GLY A 522 -9.64 -13.17 0.25
C GLY A 522 -9.18 -11.73 -0.03
N LYS A 523 -8.43 -11.54 -1.11
CA LYS A 523 -7.99 -10.24 -1.60
C LYS A 523 -8.92 -9.75 -2.73
N PHE A 524 -9.70 -8.71 -2.45
CA PHE A 524 -10.67 -8.10 -3.36
C PHE A 524 -10.85 -6.60 -3.06
N ALA A 525 -11.57 -5.88 -3.92
CA ALA A 525 -11.90 -4.46 -3.72
C ALA A 525 -13.30 -4.30 -3.12
N LEU A 526 -13.56 -3.29 -2.26
CA LEU A 526 -14.89 -3.10 -1.63
C LEU A 526 -16.06 -3.09 -2.64
N ARG A 527 -15.86 -2.52 -3.84
CA ARG A 527 -16.85 -2.55 -4.94
C ARG A 527 -17.28 -3.97 -5.39
N HIS A 528 -16.45 -4.99 -5.14
CA HIS A 528 -16.75 -6.40 -5.44
C HIS A 528 -17.60 -7.09 -4.36
N ARG A 529 -17.91 -6.44 -3.23
CA ARG A 529 -18.65 -7.05 -2.11
C ARG A 529 -19.93 -7.76 -2.55
N ARG A 530 -20.81 -7.07 -3.29
CA ARG A 530 -22.06 -7.65 -3.83
C ARG A 530 -21.80 -8.82 -4.79
N ALA A 531 -20.70 -8.80 -5.52
CA ALA A 531 -20.31 -9.91 -6.39
C ALA A 531 -19.86 -11.13 -5.57
N LEU A 532 -19.14 -10.93 -4.47
CA LEU A 532 -18.77 -11.98 -3.53
C LEU A 532 -19.98 -12.58 -2.80
N ASP A 533 -20.93 -11.76 -2.37
CA ASP A 533 -22.18 -12.25 -1.76
C ASP A 533 -22.89 -13.22 -2.73
N ARG A 534 -22.99 -12.84 -4.02
CA ARG A 534 -23.48 -13.72 -5.09
C ARG A 534 -22.61 -14.97 -5.30
N LEU A 535 -21.28 -14.87 -5.25
CA LEU A 535 -20.42 -16.06 -5.34
C LEU A 535 -20.65 -17.03 -4.17
N VAL A 536 -20.95 -16.54 -2.96
CA VAL A 536 -21.30 -17.37 -1.80
C VAL A 536 -22.68 -18.01 -1.95
N GLU A 537 -23.65 -17.31 -2.55
CA GLU A 537 -24.97 -17.86 -2.89
C GLU A 537 -24.87 -19.00 -3.92
N GLU A 538 -24.09 -18.82 -4.99
CA GLU A 538 -23.86 -19.82 -6.05
C GLU A 538 -22.86 -20.94 -5.65
N GLY A 539 -22.22 -20.81 -4.48
CA GLY A 539 -21.26 -21.76 -3.92
C GLY A 539 -19.81 -21.65 -4.45
N TRP A 540 -19.51 -20.67 -5.29
CA TRP A 540 -18.16 -20.41 -5.85
C TRP A 540 -17.24 -19.58 -4.93
N ALA A 541 -17.77 -19.12 -3.79
CA ALA A 541 -17.00 -18.62 -2.66
C ALA A 541 -17.56 -19.21 -1.36
N VAL A 542 -16.75 -19.23 -0.31
CA VAL A 542 -17.12 -19.65 1.04
C VAL A 542 -16.71 -18.58 2.05
N PRO A 543 -17.34 -18.50 3.24
CA PRO A 543 -16.88 -17.65 4.33
C PRO A 543 -15.39 -17.88 4.66
N PRO A 544 -14.67 -16.86 5.16
CA PRO A 544 -13.29 -17.02 5.60
C PRO A 544 -13.17 -18.11 6.68
N ARG A 545 -12.06 -18.85 6.65
CA ARG A 545 -11.76 -19.90 7.65
C ARG A 545 -11.05 -19.33 8.86
N LEU A 546 -10.23 -18.30 8.65
CA LEU A 546 -9.49 -17.59 9.69
C LEU A 546 -9.92 -16.12 9.72
N LEU A 547 -9.94 -15.55 10.92
CA LEU A 547 -10.00 -14.11 11.17
C LEU A 547 -8.71 -13.69 11.90
N PRO A 548 -8.33 -12.40 11.89
CA PRO A 548 -7.19 -11.92 12.66
C PRO A 548 -7.34 -12.27 14.16
N ARG A 549 -6.23 -12.53 14.85
CA ARG A 549 -6.25 -12.85 16.29
C ARG A 549 -6.96 -11.78 17.13
N TYR A 550 -6.77 -10.51 16.79
CA TYR A 550 -7.45 -9.38 17.43
C TYR A 550 -8.98 -9.43 17.30
N ALA A 551 -9.53 -10.07 16.26
CA ALA A 551 -10.99 -10.20 16.09
C ALA A 551 -11.63 -11.21 17.07
N THR A 552 -10.83 -12.08 17.70
CA THR A 552 -11.31 -13.06 18.69
C THR A 552 -11.21 -12.59 20.14
N ALA A 553 -10.52 -11.48 20.40
CA ALA A 553 -10.18 -11.05 21.74
C ALA A 553 -11.31 -10.26 22.44
N PRO A 554 -11.38 -10.27 23.79
CA PRO A 554 -12.40 -9.56 24.55
C PRO A 554 -12.40 -8.06 24.24
N GLY A 555 -13.57 -7.44 24.02
CA GLY A 555 -13.69 -6.01 23.69
C GLY A 555 -13.58 -5.65 22.20
N PHE A 556 -13.22 -6.60 21.31
CA PHE A 556 -13.14 -6.35 19.86
C PHE A 556 -14.41 -5.74 19.27
N ARG A 557 -15.59 -6.22 19.69
CA ARG A 557 -16.88 -5.72 19.19
C ARG A 557 -17.10 -4.23 19.51
N ASP A 558 -16.69 -3.80 20.70
CA ASP A 558 -16.84 -2.41 21.14
C ASP A 558 -15.82 -1.50 20.44
N ALA A 559 -14.57 -1.97 20.29
CA ALA A 559 -13.54 -1.27 19.52
C ALA A 559 -13.94 -1.10 18.04
N LEU A 560 -14.48 -2.15 17.40
CA LEU A 560 -15.02 -2.08 16.05
C LEU A 560 -16.23 -1.13 15.99
N ALA A 561 -17.14 -1.20 16.96
CA ALA A 561 -18.29 -0.30 17.02
C ALA A 561 -17.90 1.17 17.21
N GLN A 562 -16.79 1.45 17.91
CA GLN A 562 -16.17 2.77 17.97
C GLN A 562 -15.62 3.18 16.61
N CYS A 563 -14.84 2.32 15.94
CA CYS A 563 -14.26 2.61 14.61
C CYS A 563 -15.33 2.98 13.57
N ARG A 564 -16.52 2.39 13.63
CA ARG A 564 -17.68 2.75 12.77
C ARG A 564 -18.16 4.20 12.90
N ARG A 565 -17.68 4.96 13.90
CA ARG A 565 -18.10 6.34 14.20
C ARG A 565 -16.96 7.35 14.22
N LEU A 566 -15.71 6.93 14.10
CA LEU A 566 -14.54 7.81 14.13
C LEU A 566 -14.36 8.50 12.77
N ASP A 567 -14.00 9.78 12.80
CA ASP A 567 -13.35 10.38 11.63
C ASP A 567 -11.92 9.82 11.49
N VAL A 568 -11.38 9.76 10.27
CA VAL A 568 -10.03 9.22 10.03
C VAL A 568 -8.93 10.05 10.72
N SER A 569 -9.18 11.33 11.02
CA SER A 569 -8.29 12.16 11.86
C SER A 569 -8.24 11.74 13.32
N GLU A 570 -9.27 11.02 13.81
CA GLU A 570 -9.34 10.47 15.16
C GLU A 570 -8.76 9.05 15.25
N LEU A 571 -8.50 8.38 14.11
CA LEU A 571 -7.99 7.01 14.05
C LEU A 571 -6.48 6.91 14.35
N HIS A 572 -6.07 7.41 15.50
CA HIS A 572 -4.69 7.34 15.99
C HIS A 572 -4.63 7.32 17.51
N HIS A 573 -3.45 7.00 18.04
CA HIS A 573 -3.15 6.96 19.45
C HIS A 573 -1.96 7.89 19.75
N ALA A 574 -2.11 8.78 20.73
CA ALA A 574 -1.00 9.61 21.22
C ALA A 574 0.06 8.77 21.95
N HIS A 575 -0.40 7.78 22.72
CA HIS A 575 0.42 6.85 23.51
C HIS A 575 0.03 5.41 23.16
N PRO A 576 0.96 4.43 23.28
CA PRO A 576 0.59 3.02 23.30
C PRO A 576 -0.46 2.76 24.38
N THR A 577 -1.61 2.26 23.95
CA THR A 577 -2.58 1.73 24.91
C THR A 577 -2.10 0.32 25.27
N PRO A 578 -2.11 -0.12 26.54
CA PRO A 578 -1.97 -1.54 26.84
C PRO A 578 -2.97 -2.29 25.97
N LEU A 579 -2.54 -3.36 25.28
CA LEU A 579 -3.36 -4.01 24.25
C LEU A 579 -4.82 -4.11 24.75
N PRO A 580 -5.80 -3.44 24.11
CA PRO A 580 -7.19 -3.44 24.58
C PRO A 580 -7.81 -4.85 24.50
N LEU A 581 -7.05 -5.77 23.92
CA LEU A 581 -7.34 -7.13 23.55
C LEU A 581 -6.19 -7.97 24.15
N ASP A 582 -6.48 -8.83 25.14
CA ASP A 582 -5.46 -9.79 25.58
C ASP A 582 -5.25 -10.80 24.44
N LEU A 583 -4.06 -10.76 23.84
CA LEU A 583 -3.64 -11.67 22.78
C LEU A 583 -2.88 -12.88 23.34
N SER A 584 -2.76 -13.03 24.66
CA SER A 584 -2.21 -14.24 25.29
C SER A 584 -3.01 -15.49 24.89
N PRO A 585 -2.36 -16.66 24.76
CA PRO A 585 -3.01 -17.91 24.33
C PRO A 585 -3.98 -18.52 25.36
#